data_AF-B6BJS6-F1
#
_entry.id   AF-B6BJS6-F1
#
_cell.length_a   1.000
_cell.length_b   1.000
_cell.length_c   1.000
_cell.angle_alpha   90.00
_cell.angle_beta   90.00
_cell.angle_gamma   90.00
#
_symmetry.space_group_name_H-M   'P 1'
#
loop_
_entity.id
_entity.type
_entity.pdbx_description
1 polymer ?
#
loop_
_entity_poly.entity_id
_entity_poly.type
_entity_poly.pdbx_seq_one_letter_code
_entity_poly.pdbx_strand_id
1 'polypeptide(L)'
;MKAFLITLLLVSFLQADEMKRIESIVQDITKLRAQYEECKNNLNAKETLKAEVAKPENNVLERSEYQKELKTQRQKNIILIAEVDYLTESSANNEKMIKKYEKLLKTKENEILALKKKLNSNKKTAPKKTKPAEICVKDIDDNPFPKLMPKENAPIIEEIEITKANTFRLNDDSQIYDSPNGKKIDSWTMNTSFTSNRKTKNWVKITGYFTDKKWKKAQQEMWVKHSQVSKK
;
A
#
# COMPACT_ATOMS: atom_id res chain seq x y z
N MET A 1 37.42 -112.65 -31.20
CA MET A 1 37.00 -111.80 -30.06
C MET A 1 37.90 -110.58 -29.81
N LYS A 2 39.24 -110.69 -29.85
CA LYS A 2 40.14 -109.54 -29.55
C LYS A 2 40.01 -108.35 -30.52
N ALA A 3 39.80 -108.58 -31.82
CA ALA A 3 39.61 -107.50 -32.81
C ALA A 3 38.25 -106.77 -32.69
N PHE A 4 37.22 -107.45 -32.17
CA PHE A 4 35.90 -106.85 -31.93
C PHE A 4 35.91 -105.87 -30.75
N LEU A 5 36.70 -106.16 -29.71
CA LEU A 5 36.87 -105.26 -28.56
C LEU A 5 37.64 -103.99 -28.94
N ILE A 6 38.64 -104.11 -29.83
CA ILE A 6 39.43 -102.96 -30.29
C ILE A 6 38.60 -102.04 -31.19
N THR A 7 37.77 -102.61 -32.06
CA THR A 7 36.85 -101.82 -32.91
C THR A 7 35.76 -101.13 -32.11
N LEU A 8 35.21 -101.79 -31.09
CA LEU A 8 34.23 -101.18 -30.18
C LEU A 8 34.82 -100.00 -29.37
N LEU A 9 36.08 -100.11 -28.93
CA LEU A 9 36.80 -99.03 -28.25
C LEU A 9 37.09 -97.84 -29.17
N LEU A 10 37.43 -98.08 -30.44
CA LEU A 10 37.70 -96.98 -31.39
C LEU A 10 36.43 -96.19 -31.74
N VAL A 11 35.27 -96.84 -31.80
CA VAL A 11 33.98 -96.17 -32.06
C VAL A 11 33.56 -95.27 -30.89
N SER A 12 33.81 -95.67 -29.64
CA SER A 12 33.50 -94.84 -28.46
C SER A 12 34.44 -93.64 -28.31
N PHE A 13 35.71 -93.73 -28.76
CA PHE A 13 36.59 -92.56 -28.83
C PHE A 13 36.15 -91.53 -29.89
N LEU A 14 35.63 -91.96 -31.04
CA LEU A 14 35.05 -91.03 -32.03
C LEU A 14 33.78 -90.32 -31.52
N GLN A 15 32.95 -91.02 -30.75
CA GLN A 15 31.72 -90.45 -30.19
C GLN A 15 31.97 -89.39 -29.09
N ALA A 16 33.11 -89.48 -28.39
CA ALA A 16 33.46 -88.54 -27.33
C ALA A 16 33.78 -87.13 -27.87
N ASP A 17 34.34 -87.02 -29.08
CA ASP A 17 34.70 -85.73 -29.68
C ASP A 17 33.46 -84.98 -30.19
N GLU A 18 32.53 -85.69 -30.83
CA GLU A 18 31.22 -85.13 -31.22
C GLU A 18 30.41 -84.70 -30.00
N MET A 19 30.47 -85.44 -28.88
CA MET A 19 29.78 -85.04 -27.65
C MET A 19 30.32 -83.73 -27.08
N LYS A 20 31.64 -83.53 -27.08
CA LYS A 20 32.26 -82.26 -26.66
C LYS A 20 31.90 -81.11 -27.59
N ARG A 21 31.84 -81.38 -28.90
CA ARG A 21 31.40 -80.40 -29.90
C ARG A 21 29.94 -80.00 -29.70
N ILE A 22 29.05 -80.95 -29.43
CA ILE A 22 27.65 -80.69 -29.10
C ILE A 22 27.55 -79.85 -27.83
N GLU A 23 28.33 -80.18 -26.78
CA GLU A 23 28.35 -79.42 -25.53
C GLU A 23 28.79 -77.96 -25.75
N SER A 24 29.84 -77.74 -26.54
CA SER A 24 30.28 -76.39 -26.94
C SER A 24 29.18 -75.60 -27.66
N ILE A 25 28.47 -76.24 -28.60
CA ILE A 25 27.36 -75.61 -29.34
C ILE A 25 26.22 -75.25 -28.37
N VAL A 26 25.87 -76.13 -27.44
CA VAL A 26 24.83 -75.87 -26.44
C VAL A 26 25.21 -74.72 -25.51
N GLN A 27 26.47 -74.65 -25.08
CA GLN A 27 26.99 -73.53 -24.29
C GLN A 27 26.91 -72.21 -25.06
N ASP A 28 27.30 -72.21 -26.34
CA ASP A 28 27.22 -71.03 -27.19
C ASP A 28 25.77 -70.56 -27.36
N ILE A 29 24.83 -71.47 -27.63
CA ILE A 29 23.40 -71.15 -27.73
C ILE A 29 22.88 -70.54 -26.42
N THR A 30 23.30 -71.09 -25.29
CA THR A 30 22.90 -70.60 -23.95
C THR A 30 23.43 -69.19 -23.72
N LYS A 31 24.69 -68.93 -24.09
CA LYS A 31 25.31 -67.61 -24.01
C LYS A 31 24.61 -66.60 -24.91
N LEU A 32 24.30 -66.98 -26.15
CA LEU A 32 23.55 -66.14 -27.10
C LEU A 32 22.16 -65.77 -26.58
N ARG A 33 21.45 -66.71 -25.95
CA ARG A 33 20.14 -66.44 -25.33
C ARG A 33 20.25 -65.45 -24.16
N ALA A 34 21.28 -65.61 -23.31
CA ALA A 34 21.51 -64.70 -22.20
C ALA A 34 21.83 -63.28 -22.69
N GLN A 35 22.70 -63.14 -23.69
CA GLN A 35 23.03 -61.85 -24.30
C GLN A 35 21.84 -61.20 -25.00
N TYR A 36 20.99 -62.00 -25.65
CA TYR A 36 19.77 -61.50 -26.27
C TYR A 36 18.79 -60.94 -25.23
N GLU A 37 18.54 -61.67 -24.14
CA GLU A 37 17.65 -61.19 -23.07
C GLU A 37 18.22 -59.95 -22.36
N GLU A 38 19.54 -59.89 -22.14
CA GLU A 38 20.19 -58.69 -21.61
C GLU A 38 20.00 -57.48 -22.54
N CYS A 39 20.22 -57.67 -23.85
CA CYS A 39 20.03 -56.62 -24.84
C CYS A 39 18.57 -56.14 -24.89
N LYS A 40 17.61 -57.07 -24.87
CA LYS A 40 16.18 -56.79 -24.85
C LYS A 40 15.77 -56.02 -23.60
N ASN A 41 16.26 -56.42 -22.43
CA ASN A 41 16.00 -55.71 -21.17
C ASN A 41 16.58 -54.29 -21.19
N ASN A 42 17.79 -54.11 -21.73
CA ASN A 42 18.40 -52.79 -21.87
C ASN A 42 17.64 -51.88 -22.85
N LEU A 43 17.11 -52.43 -23.94
CA LEU A 43 16.26 -51.69 -24.87
C LEU A 43 14.95 -51.26 -24.21
N ASN A 44 14.27 -52.17 -23.53
CA ASN A 44 13.04 -51.87 -22.80
C ASN A 44 13.28 -50.82 -21.70
N ALA A 45 14.36 -50.95 -20.93
CA ALA A 45 14.73 -49.97 -19.91
C ALA A 45 15.03 -48.58 -20.52
N LYS A 46 15.64 -48.53 -21.71
CA LYS A 46 15.89 -47.29 -22.42
C LYS A 46 14.58 -46.67 -22.95
N GLU A 47 13.62 -47.48 -23.37
CA GLU A 47 12.30 -47.02 -23.79
C GLU A 47 11.46 -46.51 -22.61
N THR A 48 11.50 -47.17 -21.44
CA THR A 48 10.84 -46.69 -20.22
C THR A 48 11.43 -45.36 -19.76
N LEU A 49 12.75 -45.22 -19.76
CA LEU A 49 13.42 -43.94 -19.43
C LEU A 49 13.07 -42.84 -20.43
N LYS A 50 13.00 -43.14 -21.74
CA LYS A 50 12.54 -42.16 -22.73
C LYS A 50 11.09 -41.75 -22.53
N ALA A 51 10.21 -42.69 -22.15
CA ALA A 51 8.81 -42.41 -21.87
C ALA A 51 8.62 -41.58 -20.59
N GLU A 52 9.45 -41.79 -19.56
CA GLU A 52 9.48 -40.96 -18.35
C GLU A 52 10.00 -39.55 -18.64
N VAL A 53 11.08 -39.40 -19.41
CA VAL A 53 11.62 -38.08 -19.81
C VAL A 53 10.66 -37.34 -20.76
N ALA A 54 9.83 -38.06 -21.53
CA ALA A 54 8.85 -37.49 -22.45
C ALA A 54 7.53 -37.07 -21.79
N LYS A 55 7.30 -37.34 -20.51
CA LYS A 55 6.19 -36.74 -19.77
C LYS A 55 6.60 -35.35 -19.31
N PRO A 56 6.03 -34.25 -19.86
CA PRO A 56 6.22 -32.93 -19.27
C PRO A 56 5.40 -32.87 -17.98
N GLU A 57 5.94 -33.41 -16.89
CA GLU A 57 5.32 -33.33 -15.57
C GLU A 57 5.33 -31.86 -15.09
N ASN A 58 4.13 -31.32 -14.94
CA ASN A 58 3.73 -30.17 -14.11
C ASN A 58 4.24 -28.75 -14.46
N ASN A 59 5.22 -28.58 -15.34
CA ASN A 59 5.88 -27.27 -15.51
C ASN A 59 5.17 -26.26 -16.46
N VAL A 60 4.13 -26.68 -17.21
CA VAL A 60 3.47 -25.79 -18.20
C VAL A 60 2.46 -24.85 -17.54
N LEU A 61 1.66 -25.36 -16.59
CA LEU A 61 0.64 -24.57 -15.91
C LEU A 61 1.30 -23.51 -14.99
N GLU A 62 2.29 -23.94 -14.20
CA GLU A 62 3.05 -23.09 -13.29
C GLU A 62 3.80 -21.96 -14.04
N ARG A 63 4.39 -22.27 -15.21
CA ARG A 63 5.01 -21.26 -16.08
C ARG A 63 4.00 -20.25 -16.63
N SER A 64 2.76 -20.67 -16.92
CA SER A 64 1.70 -19.77 -17.40
C SER A 64 1.19 -18.81 -16.31
N GLU A 65 1.12 -19.29 -15.07
CA GLU A 65 0.73 -18.47 -13.92
C GLU A 65 1.81 -17.47 -13.56
N TYR A 66 3.08 -17.89 -13.56
CA TYR A 66 4.22 -17.00 -13.35
C TYR A 66 4.26 -15.86 -14.38
N GLN A 67 4.00 -16.16 -15.66
CA GLN A 67 3.94 -15.12 -16.70
C GLN A 67 2.81 -14.10 -16.47
N LYS A 68 1.64 -14.56 -16.02
CA LYS A 68 0.52 -13.67 -15.66
C LYS A 68 0.86 -12.78 -14.47
N GLU A 69 1.48 -13.35 -13.44
CA GLU A 69 1.92 -12.58 -12.27
C GLU A 69 2.96 -11.53 -12.66
N LEU A 70 3.95 -11.92 -13.47
CA LEU A 70 5.00 -11.02 -13.93
C LEU A 70 4.46 -9.85 -14.76
N LYS A 71 3.44 -10.09 -15.59
CA LYS A 71 2.72 -9.02 -16.31
C LYS A 71 1.99 -8.08 -15.37
N THR A 72 1.30 -8.62 -14.37
CA THR A 72 0.58 -7.86 -13.35
C THR A 72 1.54 -6.97 -12.54
N GLN A 73 2.68 -7.52 -12.12
CA GLN A 73 3.70 -6.77 -11.37
C GLN A 73 4.35 -5.66 -12.21
N ARG A 74 4.59 -5.90 -13.51
CA ARG A 74 5.05 -4.84 -14.42
C ARG A 74 4.04 -3.69 -14.52
N GLN A 75 2.75 -3.99 -14.62
CA GLN A 75 1.71 -2.96 -14.65
C GLN A 75 1.66 -2.16 -13.35
N LYS A 76 1.76 -2.83 -12.19
CA LYS A 76 1.86 -2.15 -10.89
C LYS A 76 3.08 -1.23 -10.81
N ASN A 77 4.24 -1.69 -11.27
CA ASN A 77 5.46 -0.88 -11.28
C ASN A 77 5.33 0.35 -12.18
N ILE A 78 4.69 0.26 -13.34
CA ILE A 78 4.43 1.42 -14.21
C ILE A 78 3.58 2.46 -13.47
N ILE A 79 2.52 2.03 -12.78
CA ILE A 79 1.66 2.93 -12.01
C ILE A 79 2.43 3.56 -10.85
N LEU A 80 3.24 2.77 -10.13
CA LEU A 80 4.06 3.26 -9.03
C LEU A 80 5.10 4.29 -9.49
N ILE A 81 5.74 4.07 -10.65
CA ILE A 81 6.69 5.04 -11.21
C ILE A 81 5.98 6.36 -11.52
N ALA A 82 4.82 6.31 -12.17
CA ALA A 82 4.04 7.52 -12.47
C ALA A 82 3.61 8.27 -11.19
N GLU A 83 3.23 7.55 -10.13
CA GLU A 83 2.89 8.16 -8.84
C GLU A 83 4.11 8.81 -8.18
N VAL A 84 5.28 8.16 -8.23
CA VAL A 84 6.52 8.74 -7.71
C VAL A 84 6.87 10.02 -8.46
N ASP A 85 6.81 10.01 -9.79
CA ASP A 85 7.10 11.18 -10.62
C ASP A 85 6.17 12.35 -10.27
N TYR A 86 4.86 12.10 -10.20
CA TYR A 86 3.87 13.12 -9.80
C TYR A 86 4.15 13.70 -8.42
N LEU A 87 4.44 12.85 -7.42
CA LEU A 87 4.74 13.30 -6.07
C LEU A 87 6.05 14.10 -6.01
N THR A 88 7.06 13.75 -6.80
CA THR A 88 8.33 14.48 -6.86
C THR A 88 8.14 15.89 -7.43
N GLU A 89 7.35 16.04 -8.50
CA GLU A 89 7.02 17.34 -9.08
C GLU A 89 6.22 18.21 -8.10
N SER A 90 5.21 17.60 -7.45
CA SER A 90 4.40 18.27 -6.44
C SER A 90 5.24 18.77 -5.27
N SER A 91 6.15 17.93 -4.77
CA SER A 91 7.08 18.28 -3.69
C SER A 91 7.99 19.45 -4.08
N ALA A 92 8.57 19.42 -5.28
CA ALA A 92 9.41 20.50 -5.78
C ALA A 92 8.65 21.83 -5.90
N ASN A 93 7.39 21.80 -6.32
CA ASN A 93 6.55 23.00 -6.37
C ASN A 93 6.24 23.53 -4.96
N ASN A 94 5.91 22.65 -4.02
CA ASN A 94 5.68 23.01 -2.63
C ASN A 94 6.91 23.66 -2.00
N GLU A 95 8.11 23.14 -2.29
CA GLU A 95 9.37 23.71 -1.80
C GLU A 95 9.60 25.13 -2.34
N LYS A 96 9.30 25.38 -3.61
CA LYS A 96 9.37 26.74 -4.20
C LYS A 96 8.40 27.70 -3.50
N MET A 97 7.19 27.25 -3.19
CA MET A 97 6.19 28.05 -2.48
C MET A 97 6.62 28.35 -1.05
N ILE A 98 7.16 27.36 -0.33
CA ILE A 98 7.72 27.54 1.01
C ILE A 98 8.81 28.62 1.00
N LYS A 99 9.79 28.52 0.09
CA LYS A 99 10.86 29.53 -0.05
C LYS A 99 10.31 30.93 -0.34
N LYS A 100 9.20 31.04 -1.10
CA LYS A 100 8.53 32.32 -1.35
C LYS A 100 7.90 32.88 -0.07
N TYR A 101 7.20 32.06 0.70
CA TYR A 101 6.56 32.48 1.95
C TYR A 101 7.57 32.83 3.04
N GLU A 102 8.68 32.11 3.15
CA GLU A 102 9.78 32.42 4.07
C GLU A 102 10.37 33.82 3.79
N LYS A 103 10.60 34.15 2.52
CA LYS A 103 11.05 35.50 2.14
C LYS A 103 10.04 36.56 2.56
N LEU A 104 8.75 36.33 2.32
CA LEU A 104 7.70 37.26 2.68
C LEU A 104 7.62 37.47 4.20
N LEU A 105 7.70 36.39 4.97
CA LEU A 105 7.75 36.42 6.43
C LEU A 105 8.91 37.28 6.93
N LYS A 106 10.11 37.05 6.42
CA LYS A 106 11.31 37.82 6.78
C LYS A 106 11.14 39.32 6.50
N THR A 107 10.53 39.67 5.36
CA THR A 107 10.22 41.07 5.04
C THR A 107 9.22 41.66 6.04
N LYS A 108 8.16 40.94 6.37
CA LYS A 108 7.13 41.40 7.33
C LYS A 108 7.68 41.53 8.74
N GLU A 109 8.56 40.62 9.18
CA GLU A 109 9.26 40.72 10.45
C GLU A 109 10.13 41.99 10.52
N ASN A 110 10.85 42.30 9.45
CA ASN A 110 11.65 43.53 9.36
C ASN A 110 10.80 44.80 9.39
N GLU A 111 9.65 44.81 8.68
CA GLU A 111 8.68 45.91 8.73
C GLU A 111 8.18 46.13 10.17
N ILE A 112 7.77 45.06 10.86
CA ILE A 112 7.33 45.10 12.26
C ILE A 112 8.44 45.65 13.16
N LEU A 113 9.69 45.21 12.97
CA LEU A 113 10.83 45.70 13.73
C LEU A 113 11.05 47.20 13.52
N ALA A 114 10.96 47.68 12.27
CA ALA A 114 11.10 49.10 11.94
C ALA A 114 9.99 49.94 12.57
N LEU A 115 8.74 49.47 12.51
CA LEU A 115 7.60 50.13 13.15
C LEU A 115 7.75 50.18 14.68
N LYS A 116 8.19 49.09 15.32
CA LYS A 116 8.49 49.06 16.76
C LYS A 116 9.56 50.07 17.14
N LYS A 117 10.63 50.20 16.35
CA LYS A 117 11.68 51.22 16.57
C LYS A 117 11.13 52.64 16.48
N LYS A 118 10.33 52.94 15.44
CA LYS A 118 9.67 54.25 15.27
C LYS A 118 8.70 54.58 16.42
N LEU A 119 7.97 53.59 16.93
CA LEU A 119 7.10 53.77 18.09
C LEU A 119 7.90 54.13 19.35
N ASN A 120 9.04 53.48 19.57
CA ASN A 120 9.89 53.72 20.73
C ASN A 120 10.62 55.07 20.68
N SER A 121 10.98 55.58 19.49
CA SER A 121 11.53 56.93 19.35
C SER A 121 10.49 58.01 19.65
N ASN A 122 9.23 57.81 19.27
CA ASN A 122 8.14 58.76 19.55
C ASN A 122 7.76 58.81 21.04
N LYS A 123 8.04 57.76 21.83
CA LYS A 123 7.87 57.79 23.30
C LYS A 123 8.93 58.62 24.01
N LYS A 124 10.11 58.83 23.43
CA LYS A 124 11.22 59.59 24.06
C LYS A 124 11.12 61.10 23.88
N THR A 125 10.24 61.59 23.00
CA THR A 125 10.04 63.02 22.73
C THR A 125 8.73 63.59 23.29
N ALA A 126 8.00 62.84 24.13
CA ALA A 126 6.86 63.39 24.84
C ALA A 126 7.35 64.25 26.03
N PRO A 127 7.18 65.59 26.01
CA PRO A 127 7.52 66.40 27.17
C PRO A 127 6.62 66.01 28.35
N LYS A 128 7.21 65.94 29.55
CA LYS A 128 6.48 65.87 30.83
C LYS A 128 5.50 67.04 30.88
N LYS A 129 4.23 66.79 30.55
CA LYS A 129 3.16 67.77 30.75
C LYS A 129 2.76 67.72 32.23
N THR A 130 3.07 68.81 32.93
CA THR A 130 2.45 69.23 34.18
C THR A 130 0.92 69.19 34.04
N LYS A 131 0.25 68.72 35.10
CA LYS A 131 -1.22 68.62 35.19
C LYS A 131 -1.89 69.99 34.94
N PRO A 132 -2.93 70.06 34.10
CA PRO A 132 -3.95 71.09 34.23
C PRO A 132 -5.27 70.52 34.75
N ALA A 133 -6.00 71.39 35.43
CA ALA A 133 -7.23 71.14 36.15
C ALA A 133 -8.36 70.58 35.27
N GLU A 134 -9.20 69.79 35.94
CA GLU A 134 -10.43 69.17 35.45
C GLU A 134 -11.46 70.24 35.07
N ILE A 135 -11.74 70.35 33.77
CA ILE A 135 -12.95 71.01 33.26
C ILE A 135 -13.54 70.05 32.22
N CYS A 136 -14.64 69.39 32.58
CA CYS A 136 -15.41 68.54 31.69
C CYS A 136 -16.18 69.39 30.69
N VAL A 137 -15.67 69.49 29.46
CA VAL A 137 -16.51 69.78 28.29
C VAL A 137 -16.70 68.46 27.55
N LYS A 138 -17.97 68.05 27.39
CA LYS A 138 -18.34 66.87 26.61
C LYS A 138 -18.14 67.21 25.13
N ASP A 139 -17.01 66.79 24.58
CA ASP A 139 -16.83 66.80 23.13
C ASP A 139 -17.54 65.60 22.50
N ILE A 140 -18.33 65.92 21.47
CA ILE A 140 -18.99 64.96 20.60
C ILE A 140 -17.89 64.24 19.82
N ASP A 141 -17.81 62.93 20.06
CA ASP A 141 -16.83 62.02 19.47
C ASP A 141 -17.19 61.72 18.00
N ASP A 142 -16.88 62.65 17.09
CA ASP A 142 -16.89 62.43 15.64
C ASP A 142 -15.66 61.60 15.20
N ASN A 143 -15.35 60.54 15.94
CA ASN A 143 -14.27 59.63 15.59
C ASN A 143 -14.76 58.62 14.54
N PRO A 144 -14.23 58.64 13.30
CA PRO A 144 -14.61 57.70 12.25
C PRO A 144 -14.10 56.27 12.51
N PHE A 145 -13.35 56.04 13.59
CA PHE A 145 -12.87 54.71 13.92
C PHE A 145 -13.93 53.87 14.64
N PRO A 146 -14.10 52.59 14.25
CA PRO A 146 -15.05 51.71 14.90
C PRO A 146 -14.70 51.53 16.39
N LYS A 147 -15.68 51.78 17.23
CA LYS A 147 -15.62 51.57 18.69
C LYS A 147 -15.26 50.11 18.97
N LEU A 148 -14.25 49.89 19.82
CA LEU A 148 -13.80 48.57 20.27
C LEU A 148 -14.99 47.74 20.76
N MET A 149 -15.34 46.68 20.03
CA MET A 149 -16.38 45.74 20.45
C MET A 149 -15.88 44.91 21.64
N PRO A 150 -16.72 44.66 22.66
CA PRO A 150 -16.43 43.68 23.71
C PRO A 150 -16.11 42.31 23.11
N LYS A 151 -15.18 41.61 23.75
CA LYS A 151 -14.63 40.31 23.34
C LYS A 151 -15.62 39.15 23.53
N GLU A 152 -16.90 39.35 23.27
CA GLU A 152 -17.94 38.34 23.42
C GLU A 152 -18.19 37.56 22.12
N ASN A 153 -17.75 38.10 20.98
CA ASN A 153 -17.89 37.47 19.65
C ASN A 153 -16.56 36.99 19.04
N ALA A 154 -15.54 36.73 19.86
CA ALA A 154 -14.36 36.03 19.37
C ALA A 154 -14.76 34.58 19.04
N PRO A 155 -14.53 34.06 17.82
CA PRO A 155 -14.84 32.67 17.51
C PRO A 155 -14.11 31.77 18.50
N ILE A 156 -14.86 30.94 19.22
CA ILE A 156 -14.31 29.92 20.12
C ILE A 156 -13.54 28.96 19.22
N ILE A 157 -12.22 29.11 19.18
CA ILE A 157 -11.33 28.15 18.50
C ILE A 157 -11.32 26.91 19.41
N GLU A 158 -12.27 26.01 19.22
CA GLU A 158 -12.27 24.72 19.89
C GLU A 158 -11.04 23.93 19.38
N GLU A 159 -10.21 23.46 20.30
CA GLU A 159 -9.01 22.67 19.99
C GLU A 159 -9.41 21.37 19.28
N ILE A 160 -8.76 21.09 18.14
CA ILE A 160 -9.07 19.92 17.30
C ILE A 160 -8.20 18.75 17.75
N GLU A 161 -8.82 17.72 18.31
CA GLU A 161 -8.17 16.46 18.67
C GLU A 161 -8.09 15.54 17.45
N ILE A 162 -6.87 15.14 17.08
CA ILE A 162 -6.62 14.17 16.01
C ILE A 162 -6.52 12.77 16.63
N THR A 163 -7.36 11.85 16.16
CA THR A 163 -7.40 10.46 16.64
C THR A 163 -7.24 9.48 15.49
N LYS A 164 -7.06 8.19 15.78
CA LYS A 164 -7.15 7.14 14.75
C LYS A 164 -8.53 7.17 14.10
N ALA A 165 -8.59 6.88 12.80
CA ALA A 165 -9.85 6.85 12.06
C ALA A 165 -10.80 5.82 12.69
N ASN A 166 -11.96 6.28 13.16
CA ASN A 166 -13.02 5.45 13.72
C ASN A 166 -14.29 5.59 12.88
N THR A 167 -15.16 4.59 12.96
CA THR A 167 -16.49 4.63 12.36
C THR A 167 -17.49 5.08 13.44
N PHE A 168 -18.37 5.99 13.06
CA PHE A 168 -19.44 6.54 13.87
C PHE A 168 -20.78 6.28 13.21
N ARG A 169 -21.83 6.29 14.01
CA ARG A 169 -23.21 6.15 13.56
C ARG A 169 -24.05 7.28 14.14
N LEU A 170 -24.92 7.86 13.33
CA LEU A 170 -25.91 8.83 13.80
C LEU A 170 -26.97 8.13 14.66
N ASN A 171 -27.20 8.69 15.85
CA ASN A 171 -28.22 8.21 16.79
C ASN A 171 -29.61 8.71 16.43
N ASP A 172 -29.72 9.89 15.83
CA ASP A 172 -30.97 10.54 15.41
C ASP A 172 -30.77 11.26 14.07
N ASP A 173 -31.87 11.71 13.45
CA ASP A 173 -31.82 12.61 12.30
C ASP A 173 -31.05 13.89 12.66
N SER A 174 -29.98 14.15 11.90
CA SER A 174 -28.96 15.12 12.29
C SER A 174 -28.61 16.08 11.16
N GLN A 175 -28.33 17.31 11.54
CA GLN A 175 -27.92 18.38 10.63
C GLN A 175 -26.41 18.35 10.45
N ILE A 176 -25.93 18.52 9.22
CA ILE A 176 -24.51 18.59 8.88
C ILE A 176 -24.14 20.04 8.60
N TYR A 177 -22.98 20.45 9.12
CA TYR A 177 -22.50 21.82 9.09
C TYR A 177 -21.18 21.92 8.32
N ASP A 178 -20.90 23.08 7.71
CA ASP A 178 -19.61 23.33 7.02
C ASP A 178 -18.43 23.50 8.00
N SER A 179 -18.71 23.93 9.23
CA SER A 179 -17.75 24.19 10.28
C SER A 179 -18.42 24.09 11.66
N PRO A 180 -17.65 23.97 12.76
CA PRO A 180 -18.19 24.06 14.11
C PRO A 180 -18.95 25.38 14.30
N ASN A 181 -20.23 25.30 14.69
CA ASN A 181 -21.16 26.45 14.78
C ASN A 181 -21.37 27.21 13.45
N GLY A 182 -21.08 26.56 12.32
CA GLY A 182 -21.20 27.13 10.97
C GLY A 182 -22.59 27.04 10.36
N LYS A 183 -22.64 27.12 9.03
CA LYS A 183 -23.89 27.02 8.27
C LYS A 183 -24.27 25.56 8.08
N LYS A 184 -25.57 25.27 8.15
CA LYS A 184 -26.13 23.96 7.78
C LYS A 184 -25.97 23.75 6.26
N ILE A 185 -25.37 22.63 5.88
CA ILE A 185 -25.10 22.25 4.48
C ILE A 185 -25.86 21.00 4.04
N ASP A 186 -26.29 20.16 4.98
CA ASP A 186 -27.00 18.91 4.68
C ASP A 186 -27.83 18.41 5.87
N SER A 187 -28.70 17.44 5.65
CA SER A 187 -29.51 16.75 6.66
C SER A 187 -29.44 15.24 6.43
N TRP A 188 -28.94 14.49 7.41
CA TRP A 188 -28.76 13.05 7.31
C TRP A 188 -29.70 12.32 8.26
N THR A 189 -30.21 11.17 7.80
CA THR A 189 -31.11 10.35 8.61
C THR A 189 -30.34 9.57 9.67
N MET A 190 -31.04 9.20 10.74
CA MET A 190 -30.60 8.24 11.75
C MET A 190 -29.97 7.01 11.10
N ASN A 191 -29.03 6.38 11.80
CA ASN A 191 -28.32 5.16 11.38
C ASN A 191 -27.31 5.32 10.25
N THR A 192 -27.19 6.51 9.64
CA THR A 192 -26.12 6.80 8.68
C THR A 192 -24.77 6.64 9.35
N SER A 193 -23.89 5.85 8.72
CA SER A 193 -22.55 5.58 9.22
C SER A 193 -21.53 6.44 8.49
N PHE A 194 -20.52 6.91 9.22
CA PHE A 194 -19.47 7.75 8.67
C PHE A 194 -18.14 7.51 9.39
N THR A 195 -17.05 7.93 8.77
CA THR A 195 -15.71 7.83 9.33
C THR A 195 -15.22 9.20 9.79
N SER A 196 -14.46 9.23 10.88
CA SER A 196 -13.81 10.43 11.38
C SER A 196 -12.47 10.11 12.03
N ASN A 197 -11.51 11.01 11.85
CA ASN A 197 -10.23 11.02 12.56
C ASN A 197 -9.97 12.36 13.29
N ARG A 198 -10.96 13.25 13.34
CA ARG A 198 -10.84 14.58 13.94
C ARG A 198 -12.14 14.94 14.66
N LYS A 199 -12.02 15.41 15.89
CA LYS A 199 -13.15 15.85 16.71
C LYS A 199 -12.73 17.03 17.58
N THR A 200 -13.71 17.79 18.03
CA THR A 200 -13.59 18.72 19.15
C THR A 200 -14.42 18.18 20.32
N LYS A 201 -14.55 18.97 21.40
CA LYS A 201 -15.43 18.62 22.53
C LYS A 201 -16.89 18.43 22.10
N ASN A 202 -17.37 19.26 21.17
CA ASN A 202 -18.78 19.32 20.79
C ASN A 202 -19.06 18.82 19.37
N TRP A 203 -18.02 18.63 18.55
CA TRP A 203 -18.16 18.37 17.11
C TRP A 203 -17.30 17.19 16.66
N VAL A 204 -17.78 16.48 15.65
CA VAL A 204 -17.05 15.41 14.97
C VAL A 204 -16.97 15.75 13.50
N LYS A 205 -15.76 15.77 12.94
CA LYS A 205 -15.53 16.04 11.53
C LYS A 205 -15.78 14.77 10.71
N ILE A 206 -16.61 14.85 9.70
CA ILE A 206 -16.89 13.76 8.79
C ILE A 206 -15.82 13.75 7.69
N THR A 207 -15.05 12.67 7.61
CA THR A 207 -14.01 12.51 6.56
C THR A 207 -14.49 11.67 5.38
N GLY A 208 -15.49 10.84 5.60
CA GLY A 208 -16.14 10.00 4.60
C GLY A 208 -17.39 9.35 5.19
N TYR A 209 -18.26 8.84 4.35
CA TYR A 209 -19.55 8.29 4.75
C TYR A 209 -19.98 7.13 3.86
N PHE A 210 -20.91 6.32 4.35
CA PHE A 210 -21.38 5.14 3.64
C PHE A 210 -22.73 5.42 2.99
N THR A 211 -22.80 5.34 1.66
CA THR A 211 -24.05 5.33 0.89
C THR A 211 -24.17 3.97 0.21
N ASP A 212 -25.30 3.28 0.36
CA ASP A 212 -25.53 1.96 -0.26
C ASP A 212 -24.41 0.95 0.01
N LYS A 213 -23.92 0.93 1.27
CA LYS A 213 -22.79 0.10 1.74
C LYS A 213 -21.43 0.39 1.07
N LYS A 214 -21.32 1.43 0.25
CA LYS A 214 -20.07 1.90 -0.35
C LYS A 214 -19.56 3.13 0.38
N TRP A 215 -18.29 3.11 0.77
CA TRP A 215 -17.64 4.27 1.37
C TRP A 215 -17.35 5.32 0.32
N LYS A 216 -17.67 6.59 0.64
CA LYS A 216 -17.38 7.76 -0.18
C LYS A 216 -16.64 8.80 0.65
N LYS A 217 -15.60 9.39 0.07
CA LYS A 217 -14.85 10.49 0.68
C LYS A 217 -15.70 11.76 0.72
N ALA A 218 -15.69 12.47 1.84
CA ALA A 218 -16.33 13.79 1.94
C ALA A 218 -15.60 14.77 1.00
N GLN A 219 -16.34 15.39 0.08
CA GLN A 219 -15.80 16.35 -0.90
C GLN A 219 -15.64 17.75 -0.33
N GLN A 220 -16.46 18.08 0.66
CA GLN A 220 -16.44 19.35 1.37
C GLN A 220 -16.27 19.10 2.86
N GLU A 221 -16.00 20.17 3.59
CA GLU A 221 -15.89 20.11 5.03
C GLU A 221 -17.28 19.88 5.65
N MET A 222 -17.38 18.86 6.49
CA MET A 222 -18.64 18.39 7.05
C MET A 222 -18.44 18.09 8.54
N TRP A 223 -19.31 18.63 9.37
CA TRP A 223 -19.27 18.49 10.82
C TRP A 223 -20.64 18.13 11.37
N VAL A 224 -20.66 17.29 12.40
CA VAL A 224 -21.87 16.88 13.12
C VAL A 224 -21.63 17.00 14.62
N LYS A 225 -22.70 17.22 15.39
CA LYS A 225 -22.61 17.34 16.85
C LYS A 225 -22.19 16.01 17.46
N HIS A 226 -21.23 16.04 18.38
CA HIS A 226 -20.74 14.87 19.09
C HIS A 226 -21.85 14.18 19.91
N SER A 227 -22.82 14.95 20.43
CA SER A 227 -23.96 14.39 21.18
C SER A 227 -24.89 13.52 20.33
N GLN A 228 -24.85 13.64 19.00
CA GLN A 228 -25.76 12.95 18.09
C GLN A 228 -25.14 11.68 17.49
N VAL A 229 -23.94 11.30 17.92
CA VAL A 229 -23.18 10.21 17.30
C VAL A 229 -22.68 9.22 18.34
N SER A 230 -22.70 7.94 17.98
CA SER A 230 -22.08 6.86 18.74
C SER A 230 -20.91 6.27 17.95
N LYS A 231 -19.83 5.93 18.64
CA LYS A 231 -18.72 5.18 18.05
C LYS A 231 -19.16 3.73 17.87
N LYS A 232 -18.91 3.16 16.68
CA LYS A 232 -19.18 1.76 16.37
C LYS A 232 -18.01 0.86 16.77
#